data_AF-A0A6P5EXF4-F1
#
_entry.id   AF-A0A6P5EXF4-F1
#
_cell.length_a   1.000
_cell.length_b   1.000
_cell.length_c   1.000
_cell.angle_alpha   90.00
_cell.angle_beta   90.00
_cell.angle_gamma   90.00
#
_symmetry.space_group_name_H-M   'P 1'
#
loop_
_entity.id
_entity.type
_entity.pdbx_description
1 polymer ?
#
loop_
_entity_poly.entity_id
_entity_poly.type
_entity_poly.pdbx_seq_one_letter_code
_entity_poly.pdbx_strand_id
1 'polypeptide(L)'
;MHPSLLLLLLLCSLVCFLALGTLCAVSDARAFFIFGDSLVDNGNNNYLATTARADAPPYGIDYPTHRPTGRFSNGLNIPDIISEYLGAESTLPYLSPELQGEKLLVGANFASAGIGILNDTGIQFVNIIRISRQLLYFEEYQERVSALLGEDQAKKLVNQALVLITLGGNDFVNNYYLVPYSVRSREFALPDYVQFIIFEYKKILTRLYDLGARRVIVTGTGPLGCVPAELAVRSRDGSCAAELMKAADLFNPQLVHIVRDLNSQIGSDVFTVANAQRMHFDYISNPQAYGNCIKLLLQQIFIALNDGEPPGRHYRFHIVPAD
;
A
#
# COMPACT_ATOMS: atom_id res chain seq x y z
N MET A 1 8.92 -49.85 39.73
CA MET A 1 9.13 -48.39 39.66
C MET A 1 8.23 -47.74 40.69
N HIS A 2 8.77 -46.88 41.57
CA HIS A 2 7.94 -46.21 42.57
C HIS A 2 6.89 -45.32 41.89
N PRO A 3 5.64 -45.28 42.38
CA PRO A 3 4.56 -44.49 41.79
C PRO A 3 4.92 -42.99 41.67
N SER A 4 5.76 -42.50 42.58
CA SER A 4 6.30 -41.14 42.57
C SER A 4 7.21 -40.85 41.36
N LEU A 5 7.97 -41.84 40.89
CA LEU A 5 8.88 -41.70 39.76
C LEU A 5 8.12 -41.69 38.43
N LEU A 6 7.05 -42.48 38.33
CA LEU A 6 6.18 -42.52 37.15
C LEU A 6 5.42 -41.18 36.98
N LEU A 7 4.93 -40.61 38.08
CA LEU A 7 4.26 -39.31 38.09
C LEU A 7 5.19 -38.18 37.65
N LEU A 8 6.46 -38.20 38.12
CA LEU A 8 7.46 -37.20 37.74
C LEU A 8 7.81 -37.26 36.24
N LEU A 9 7.92 -38.47 35.68
CA LEU A 9 8.18 -38.67 34.26
C LEU A 9 7.00 -38.22 33.38
N LEU A 10 5.77 -38.50 33.81
CA LEU A 10 4.56 -38.04 33.12
C LEU A 10 4.44 -36.51 33.15
N LEU A 11 4.72 -35.88 34.29
CA LEU A 11 4.78 -34.42 34.42
C LEU A 11 5.86 -33.80 33.53
N CYS A 12 7.07 -34.36 33.49
CA CYS A 12 8.13 -33.89 32.59
C CYS A 12 7.74 -34.04 31.11
N SER A 13 7.09 -35.14 30.74
CA SER A 13 6.63 -35.35 29.37
C SER A 13 5.54 -34.35 28.98
N LEU A 14 4.61 -34.05 29.89
CA LEU A 14 3.54 -33.07 29.67
C LEU A 14 4.10 -31.65 29.56
N VAL A 15 5.08 -31.29 30.40
CA VAL A 15 5.79 -30.01 30.31
C VAL A 15 6.58 -29.89 29.01
N CYS A 16 7.25 -30.97 28.56
CA CYS A 16 7.93 -30.98 27.26
C CYS A 16 6.93 -30.88 26.09
N PHE A 17 5.79 -31.57 26.15
CA PHE A 17 4.74 -31.47 25.12
C PHE A 17 4.09 -30.08 25.08
N LEU A 18 3.87 -29.46 26.25
CA LEU A 18 3.37 -28.08 26.35
C LEU A 18 4.40 -27.06 25.88
N ALA A 19 5.70 -27.30 26.13
CA ALA A 19 6.80 -26.46 25.65
C ALA A 19 7.08 -26.63 24.15
N LEU A 20 6.83 -27.81 23.58
CA LEU A 20 6.85 -28.02 22.13
C LEU A 20 5.60 -27.46 21.43
N GLY A 21 4.45 -27.44 22.12
CA GLY A 21 3.20 -26.87 21.61
C GLY A 21 3.17 -25.34 21.55
N THR A 22 4.11 -24.66 22.20
CA THR A 22 4.29 -23.19 22.16
C THR A 22 5.37 -22.72 21.19
N LEU A 23 6.07 -23.64 20.51
CA LEU A 23 6.77 -23.32 19.26
C LEU A 23 5.75 -23.26 18.12
N CYS A 24 4.76 -22.37 18.24
CA CYS A 24 4.23 -21.75 17.04
C CYS A 24 5.46 -21.19 16.33
N ALA A 25 5.71 -21.62 15.10
CA ALA A 25 6.59 -20.89 14.23
C ALA A 25 6.04 -19.47 14.20
N VAL A 26 6.63 -18.58 15.00
CA VAL A 26 6.56 -17.16 14.75
C VAL A 26 7.22 -17.06 13.39
N SER A 27 6.40 -17.01 12.34
CA SER A 27 6.87 -16.60 11.03
C SER A 27 7.59 -15.29 11.31
N ASP A 28 8.91 -15.30 11.17
CA ASP A 28 9.74 -14.12 11.40
C ASP A 28 9.08 -12.97 10.64
N ALA A 29 8.65 -11.94 11.36
CA ALA A 29 7.74 -10.94 10.82
C ALA A 29 8.42 -10.29 9.61
N ARG A 30 7.78 -10.41 8.46
CA ARG A 30 8.38 -9.99 7.19
C ARG A 30 8.44 -8.47 7.13
N ALA A 31 9.63 -7.92 6.85
CA ALA A 31 9.78 -6.49 6.60
C ALA A 31 8.79 -6.02 5.51
N PHE A 32 8.26 -4.81 5.65
CA PHE A 32 7.26 -4.26 4.75
C PHE A 32 7.69 -2.89 4.20
N PHE A 33 7.71 -2.75 2.88
CA PHE A 33 8.03 -1.51 2.19
C PHE A 33 6.82 -0.99 1.42
N ILE A 34 6.53 0.29 1.60
CA ILE A 34 5.35 0.92 1.01
C ILE A 34 5.76 2.09 0.14
N PHE A 35 5.28 2.10 -1.10
CA PHE A 35 5.47 3.17 -2.07
C PHE A 35 4.11 3.65 -2.55
N GLY A 36 4.02 4.91 -2.94
CA GLY A 36 2.83 5.43 -3.58
C GLY A 36 2.35 6.77 -3.05
N ASP A 37 1.03 6.93 -3.10
CA ASP A 37 0.32 8.17 -2.80
C ASP A 37 -0.38 8.18 -1.42
N SER A 38 -1.34 9.09 -1.26
CA SER A 38 -2.09 9.32 -0.02
C SER A 38 -2.84 8.09 0.48
N LEU A 39 -3.19 7.14 -0.39
CA LEU A 39 -3.94 5.94 0.01
C LEU A 39 -3.14 5.04 0.97
N VAL A 40 -1.81 5.20 0.96
CA VAL A 40 -0.91 4.40 1.78
C VAL A 40 0.09 5.25 2.58
N ASP A 41 0.08 6.58 2.45
CA ASP A 41 0.90 7.48 3.28
C ASP A 41 0.44 7.42 4.75
N ASN A 42 1.42 7.40 5.65
CA ASN A 42 1.24 7.40 7.09
C ASN A 42 1.94 8.57 7.80
N GLY A 43 2.37 9.59 7.07
CA GLY A 43 2.83 10.85 7.63
C GLY A 43 4.11 11.44 7.04
N ASN A 44 4.62 10.96 5.89
CA ASN A 44 5.80 11.58 5.27
C ASN A 44 5.56 13.05 4.92
N ASN A 45 4.35 13.37 4.45
CA ASN A 45 3.97 14.74 4.10
C ASN A 45 4.01 15.71 5.29
N ASN A 46 3.96 15.20 6.54
CA ASN A 46 4.02 16.05 7.73
C ASN A 46 5.41 16.73 7.89
N TYR A 47 6.44 16.18 7.24
CA TYR A 47 7.81 16.69 7.25
C TYR A 47 8.12 17.65 6.08
N LEU A 48 7.15 17.97 5.22
CA LEU A 48 7.35 18.75 3.97
C LEU A 48 6.53 20.04 3.97
N ALA A 49 7.07 21.15 3.46
CA ALA A 49 6.25 22.35 3.20
C ALA A 49 5.28 22.09 2.01
N THR A 50 4.09 21.57 2.31
CA THR A 50 3.11 21.05 1.35
C THR A 50 1.69 21.32 1.79
N THR A 51 0.76 21.42 0.83
CA THR A 51 -0.68 21.51 1.11
C THR A 51 -1.33 20.14 1.25
N ALA A 52 -0.72 19.07 0.73
CA ALA A 52 -1.24 17.72 0.86
C ALA A 52 -0.86 17.13 2.23
N ARG A 53 -1.59 17.50 3.30
CA ARG A 53 -1.36 17.03 4.68
C ARG A 53 -2.61 16.43 5.31
N ALA A 54 -2.40 15.46 6.20
CA ALA A 54 -3.43 14.80 6.98
C ALA A 54 -3.11 14.88 8.50
N ASP A 55 -2.68 16.06 8.94
CA ASP A 55 -2.24 16.37 10.30
C ASP A 55 -3.25 17.23 11.11
N ALA A 56 -4.48 17.33 10.63
CA ALA A 56 -5.59 18.04 11.28
C ALA A 56 -6.87 17.18 11.38
N PRO A 57 -7.87 17.53 12.20
CA PRO A 57 -9.19 16.91 12.10
C PRO A 57 -9.80 17.11 10.70
N PRO A 58 -10.57 16.14 10.16
CA PRO A 58 -11.06 14.92 10.81
C PRO A 58 -10.13 13.71 10.73
N TYR A 59 -8.89 13.85 10.24
CA TYR A 59 -7.96 12.73 10.15
C TYR A 59 -7.65 12.16 11.54
N GLY A 60 -7.62 10.82 11.64
CA GLY A 60 -7.28 10.13 12.88
C GLY A 60 -8.36 10.09 13.98
N ILE A 61 -9.60 10.55 13.73
CA ILE A 61 -10.69 10.49 14.73
C ILE A 61 -11.04 9.08 15.21
N ASP A 62 -10.91 8.08 14.34
CA ASP A 62 -11.15 6.65 14.61
C ASP A 62 -9.84 5.90 14.93
N TYR A 63 -8.69 6.57 14.91
CA TYR A 63 -7.41 5.99 15.31
C TYR A 63 -7.40 5.76 16.84
N PRO A 64 -6.68 4.76 17.39
CA PRO A 64 -6.67 4.49 18.84
C PRO A 64 -6.30 5.69 19.72
N THR A 65 -5.52 6.65 19.22
CA THR A 65 -5.16 7.87 19.94
C THR A 65 -6.13 9.04 19.74
N HIS A 66 -7.12 8.90 18.85
CA HIS A 66 -8.06 9.96 18.43
C HIS A 66 -7.36 11.26 17.99
N ARG A 67 -6.19 11.15 17.36
CA ARG A 67 -5.35 12.27 16.93
C ARG A 67 -4.96 12.09 15.47
N PRO A 68 -4.79 13.18 14.70
CA PRO A 68 -4.24 13.11 13.36
C PRO A 68 -2.88 12.41 13.36
N THR A 69 -2.70 11.47 12.44
CA THR A 69 -1.47 10.67 12.34
C THR A 69 -0.67 10.95 11.07
N GLY A 70 -1.19 11.77 10.14
CA GLY A 70 -0.64 11.91 8.79
C GLY A 70 -1.20 10.89 7.79
N ARG A 71 -2.11 10.00 8.21
CA ARG A 71 -2.87 9.11 7.33
C ARG A 71 -4.07 9.85 6.75
N PHE A 72 -4.30 9.73 5.44
CA PHE A 72 -5.49 10.27 4.76
C PHE A 72 -6.75 9.42 5.01
N SER A 73 -7.01 9.14 6.28
CA SER A 73 -8.06 8.28 6.80
C SER A 73 -8.46 8.77 8.19
N ASN A 74 -9.69 8.46 8.61
CA ASN A 74 -10.09 8.63 10.00
C ASN A 74 -9.30 7.73 10.96
N GLY A 75 -8.68 6.65 10.48
CA GLY A 75 -7.99 5.70 11.34
C GLY A 75 -6.82 5.05 10.63
N LEU A 76 -6.75 3.72 10.71
CA LEU A 76 -5.77 2.92 9.98
C LEU A 76 -5.93 3.10 8.47
N ASN A 77 -4.84 2.96 7.73
CA ASN A 77 -4.84 2.87 6.28
C ASN A 77 -4.53 1.42 5.82
N ILE A 78 -4.44 1.21 4.50
CA ILE A 78 -4.21 -0.12 3.92
C ILE A 78 -2.94 -0.80 4.48
N PRO A 79 -1.76 -0.13 4.49
CA PRO A 79 -0.55 -0.67 5.10
C PRO A 79 -0.69 -1.11 6.53
N ASP A 80 -1.38 -0.35 7.39
CA ASP A 80 -1.48 -0.72 8.80
C ASP A 80 -2.24 -2.03 8.98
N ILE A 81 -3.32 -2.21 8.23
CA ILE A 81 -4.08 -3.45 8.26
C ILE A 81 -3.25 -4.61 7.75
N ILE A 82 -2.44 -4.40 6.71
CA ILE A 82 -1.50 -5.42 6.25
C ILE A 82 -0.48 -5.74 7.35
N SER A 83 0.08 -4.74 8.03
CA SER A 83 0.99 -4.95 9.16
C SER A 83 0.34 -5.76 10.29
N GLU A 84 -0.88 -5.40 10.71
CA GLU A 84 -1.63 -6.19 11.69
C GLU A 84 -1.81 -7.64 11.25
N TYR A 85 -2.04 -7.84 9.94
CA TYR A 85 -2.18 -9.16 9.34
C TYR A 85 -0.90 -9.98 9.38
N LEU A 86 0.23 -9.33 9.15
CA LEU A 86 1.57 -9.94 9.23
C LEU A 86 2.02 -10.19 10.67
N GLY A 87 1.22 -9.80 11.68
CA GLY A 87 1.62 -9.85 13.09
C GLY A 87 2.75 -8.86 13.41
N ALA A 88 2.92 -7.83 12.58
CA ALA A 88 3.95 -6.81 12.70
C ALA A 88 3.36 -5.49 13.18
N GLU A 89 4.20 -4.64 13.77
CA GLU A 89 3.81 -3.25 13.98
C GLU A 89 3.70 -2.47 12.65
N SER A 90 2.96 -1.37 12.65
CA SER A 90 2.92 -0.47 11.50
C SER A 90 4.32 0.11 11.24
N THR A 91 4.73 0.09 9.97
CA THR A 91 5.96 0.76 9.53
C THR A 91 5.90 2.25 9.84
N LEU A 92 7.05 2.88 10.07
CA LEU A 92 7.14 4.33 10.22
C LEU A 92 7.29 5.04 8.86
N PRO A 93 6.88 6.31 8.74
CA PRO A 93 7.26 7.15 7.60
C PRO A 93 8.77 7.21 7.49
N TYR A 94 9.32 7.16 6.27
CA TYR A 94 10.76 7.21 6.05
C TYR A 94 11.42 8.46 6.64
N LEU A 95 10.73 9.60 6.56
CA LEU A 95 11.21 10.87 7.10
C LEU A 95 11.09 10.99 8.63
N SER A 96 10.51 10.00 9.31
CA SER A 96 10.38 10.02 10.76
C SER A 96 11.76 9.88 11.43
N PRO A 97 12.10 10.74 12.41
CA PRO A 97 13.32 10.58 13.20
C PRO A 97 13.31 9.31 14.06
N GLU A 98 12.13 8.71 14.29
CA GLU A 98 11.97 7.47 15.04
C GLU A 98 12.32 6.22 14.20
N LEU A 99 12.42 6.33 12.87
CA LEU A 99 12.84 5.24 12.01
C LEU A 99 14.34 5.01 12.14
N GLN A 100 14.77 4.34 13.20
CA GLN A 100 16.17 4.06 13.51
C GLN A 100 16.33 2.72 14.26
N GLY A 101 17.53 2.16 14.25
CA GLY A 101 17.82 0.89 14.95
C GLY A 101 16.92 -0.24 14.48
N GLU A 102 16.35 -1.00 15.43
CA GLU A 102 15.48 -2.15 15.13
C GLU A 102 14.20 -1.77 14.37
N LYS A 103 13.75 -0.50 14.44
CA LYS A 103 12.60 -0.04 13.63
C LYS A 103 12.87 -0.12 12.14
N LEU A 104 14.15 -0.08 11.71
CA LEU A 104 14.49 -0.33 10.31
C LEU A 104 14.13 -1.77 9.91
N LEU A 105 14.19 -2.74 10.82
CA LEU A 105 13.95 -4.16 10.50
C LEU A 105 12.49 -4.47 10.16
N VAL A 106 11.56 -3.65 10.66
CA VAL A 106 10.13 -3.73 10.31
C VAL A 106 9.87 -3.28 8.87
N GLY A 107 10.74 -2.43 8.34
CA GLY A 107 10.59 -1.79 7.04
C GLY A 107 10.22 -0.30 7.17
N ALA A 108 9.75 0.29 6.07
CA ALA A 108 9.51 1.73 6.00
C ALA A 108 8.43 2.08 4.98
N ASN A 109 7.74 3.18 5.25
CA ASN A 109 6.79 3.76 4.33
C ASN A 109 7.42 4.96 3.62
N PHE A 110 7.55 4.89 2.30
CA PHE A 110 8.11 5.93 1.44
C PHE A 110 7.03 6.76 0.75
N ALA A 111 5.76 6.40 0.90
CA ALA A 111 4.65 7.03 0.18
C ALA A 111 4.46 8.50 0.56
N SER A 112 3.85 9.27 -0.35
CA SER A 112 3.62 10.70 -0.17
C SER A 112 2.39 11.14 -0.93
N ALA A 113 1.49 11.86 -0.28
CA ALA A 113 0.25 12.31 -0.89
C ALA A 113 0.45 13.18 -2.14
N GLY A 114 -0.48 13.05 -3.08
CA GLY A 114 -0.55 13.83 -4.31
C GLY A 114 0.33 13.34 -5.45
N ILE A 115 1.24 12.40 -5.22
CA ILE A 115 2.12 11.90 -6.28
C ILE A 115 1.38 10.99 -7.27
N GLY A 116 1.91 10.88 -8.48
CA GLY A 116 1.49 9.90 -9.46
C GLY A 116 2.67 9.10 -10.01
N ILE A 117 2.39 8.36 -11.07
CA ILE A 117 3.38 7.68 -11.91
C ILE A 117 4.26 8.71 -12.60
N LEU A 118 3.66 9.78 -13.10
CA LEU A 118 4.37 10.83 -13.82
C LEU A 118 4.99 11.85 -12.87
N ASN A 119 6.16 12.34 -13.27
CA ASN A 119 6.94 13.26 -12.46
C ASN A 119 6.39 14.70 -12.44
N ASP A 120 5.35 15.03 -13.20
CA ASP A 120 4.67 16.32 -13.15
C ASP A 120 3.32 16.25 -12.41
N THR A 121 2.80 15.05 -12.16
CA THR A 121 1.57 14.84 -11.38
C THR A 121 1.71 15.44 -9.97
N GLY A 122 0.64 16.10 -9.50
CA GLY A 122 0.57 16.65 -8.14
C GLY A 122 1.35 17.95 -7.93
N ILE A 123 1.76 18.65 -8.99
CA ILE A 123 2.52 19.91 -8.90
C ILE A 123 1.81 21.00 -8.07
N GLN A 124 0.48 20.98 -8.03
CA GLN A 124 -0.36 21.88 -7.23
C GLN A 124 -0.13 21.76 -5.72
N PHE A 125 0.46 20.66 -5.25
CA PHE A 125 0.73 20.41 -3.83
C PHE A 125 2.09 20.94 -3.36
N VAL A 126 2.79 21.71 -4.21
CA VAL A 126 4.09 22.34 -3.91
C VAL A 126 5.22 21.34 -3.70
N ASN A 127 5.30 20.71 -2.52
CA ASN A 127 6.37 19.79 -2.16
C ASN A 127 5.81 18.40 -1.86
N ILE A 128 6.17 17.41 -2.66
CA ILE A 128 5.73 16.02 -2.53
C ILE A 128 6.88 15.08 -2.89
N ILE A 129 6.93 13.89 -2.28
CA ILE A 129 8.00 12.92 -2.53
C ILE A 129 7.64 12.09 -3.76
N ARG A 130 7.97 12.62 -4.94
CA ARG A 130 7.77 11.95 -6.23
C ARG A 130 8.33 10.53 -6.23
N ILE A 131 7.75 9.64 -7.04
CA ILE A 131 8.13 8.21 -7.04
C ILE A 131 9.63 7.98 -7.26
N SER A 132 10.28 8.78 -8.10
CA SER A 132 11.74 8.71 -8.26
C SER A 132 12.50 8.98 -6.96
N ARG A 133 12.02 9.91 -6.13
CA ARG A 133 12.59 10.22 -4.82
C ARG A 133 12.26 9.14 -3.79
N GLN A 134 11.07 8.53 -3.85
CA GLN A 134 10.74 7.38 -2.98
C GLN A 134 11.69 6.19 -3.23
N LEU A 135 12.02 5.92 -4.49
CA LEU A 135 13.00 4.88 -4.86
C LEU A 135 14.42 5.24 -4.37
N LEU A 136 14.82 6.50 -4.47
CA LEU A 136 16.10 6.96 -3.89
C LEU A 136 16.11 6.81 -2.36
N TYR A 137 15.01 7.13 -1.68
CA TYR A 137 14.90 6.89 -0.24
C TYR A 137 14.95 5.42 0.12
N PHE A 138 14.50 4.53 -0.77
CA PHE A 138 14.68 3.10 -0.57
C PHE A 138 16.14 2.67 -0.70
N GLU A 139 16.90 3.23 -1.64
CA GLU A 139 18.35 3.03 -1.74
C GLU A 139 19.06 3.54 -0.47
N GLU A 140 18.75 4.77 -0.03
CA GLU A 140 19.27 5.35 1.22
C GLU A 140 18.87 4.48 2.44
N TYR A 141 17.66 3.93 2.48
CA TYR A 141 17.23 2.96 3.50
C TYR A 141 18.08 1.68 3.48
N GLN A 142 18.38 1.15 2.29
CA GLN A 142 19.19 -0.07 2.14
C GLN A 142 20.61 0.11 2.67
N GLU A 143 21.20 1.28 2.47
CA GLU A 143 22.50 1.64 3.07
C GLU A 143 22.41 1.65 4.60
N ARG A 144 21.36 2.25 5.15
CA ARG A 144 21.15 2.34 6.61
C ARG A 144 20.97 0.98 7.26
N VAL A 145 20.20 0.07 6.65
CA VAL A 145 20.02 -1.29 7.19
C VAL A 145 21.24 -2.17 6.95
N SER A 146 22.00 -1.95 5.86
CA SER A 146 23.29 -2.62 5.63
C SER A 146 24.32 -2.23 6.68
N ALA A 147 24.35 -0.97 7.11
CA ALA A 147 25.20 -0.54 8.22
C ALA A 147 24.83 -1.20 9.57
N LEU A 148 23.57 -1.64 9.74
CA LEU A 148 23.09 -2.30 10.95
C LEU A 148 23.35 -3.82 10.94
N LEU A 149 23.11 -4.48 9.81
CA LEU A 149 23.10 -5.95 9.73
C LEU A 149 24.27 -6.56 8.95
N GLY A 150 24.98 -5.75 8.16
CA GLY A 150 25.84 -6.22 7.07
C GLY A 150 25.06 -6.36 5.75
N GLU A 151 25.79 -6.29 4.63
CA GLU A 151 25.23 -6.26 3.27
C GLU A 151 24.40 -7.51 2.93
N ASP A 152 24.89 -8.70 3.28
CA ASP A 152 24.22 -9.97 2.94
C ASP A 152 22.87 -10.10 3.65
N GLN A 153 22.83 -9.76 4.94
CA GLN A 153 21.63 -9.79 5.76
C GLN A 153 20.63 -8.70 5.33
N ALA A 154 21.10 -7.50 5.01
CA ALA A 154 20.27 -6.43 4.46
C ALA A 154 19.63 -6.84 3.12
N LYS A 155 20.42 -7.42 2.22
CA LYS A 155 19.92 -7.96 0.94
C LYS A 155 18.89 -9.07 1.14
N LYS A 156 19.12 -9.95 2.13
CA LYS A 156 18.16 -11.00 2.49
C LYS A 156 16.85 -10.39 3.02
N LEU A 157 16.93 -9.40 3.92
CA LEU A 157 15.77 -8.68 4.45
C LEU A 157 14.94 -8.06 3.31
N VAL A 158 15.59 -7.37 2.38
CA VAL A 158 14.92 -6.76 1.22
C VAL A 158 14.28 -7.78 0.30
N ASN A 159 15.02 -8.80 -0.12
CA ASN A 159 14.50 -9.84 -1.01
C ASN A 159 13.34 -10.62 -0.38
N GLN A 160 13.37 -10.76 0.95
CA GLN A 160 12.32 -11.43 1.69
C GLN A 160 11.17 -10.49 2.06
N ALA A 161 11.24 -9.18 1.87
CA ALA A 161 10.18 -8.25 2.29
C ALA A 161 8.85 -8.40 1.51
N LEU A 162 7.77 -7.81 2.04
CA LEU A 162 6.61 -7.42 1.25
C LEU A 162 6.83 -6.03 0.68
N VAL A 163 6.37 -5.79 -0.54
CA VAL A 163 6.30 -4.45 -1.11
C VAL A 163 4.86 -4.17 -1.52
N LEU A 164 4.35 -2.99 -1.18
CA LEU A 164 3.09 -2.45 -1.68
C LEU A 164 3.38 -1.18 -2.49
N ILE A 165 2.80 -1.07 -3.68
CA ILE A 165 2.85 0.16 -4.48
C ILE A 165 1.46 0.57 -5.01
N THR A 166 1.06 1.81 -4.70
CA THR A 166 -0.17 2.44 -5.21
C THR A 166 0.16 3.69 -6.00
N LEU A 167 -0.18 3.71 -7.30
CA LEU A 167 -0.02 4.86 -8.16
C LEU A 167 -1.10 4.86 -9.25
N GLY A 168 -1.24 5.96 -9.99
CA GLY A 168 -2.09 6.07 -11.18
C GLY A 168 -3.33 6.93 -10.98
N GLY A 169 -3.94 6.90 -9.79
CA GLY A 169 -5.17 7.68 -9.55
C GLY A 169 -4.97 9.18 -9.73
N ASN A 170 -3.89 9.71 -9.16
CA ASN A 170 -3.53 11.12 -9.28
C ASN A 170 -3.12 11.52 -10.70
N ASP A 171 -2.60 10.62 -11.53
CA ASP A 171 -2.26 10.92 -12.92
C ASP A 171 -3.51 11.24 -13.76
N PHE A 172 -4.68 10.75 -13.32
CA PHE A 172 -5.96 11.15 -13.89
C PHE A 172 -6.57 12.33 -13.15
N VAL A 173 -6.84 12.19 -11.85
CA VAL A 173 -7.58 13.21 -11.06
C VAL A 173 -6.79 14.50 -10.90
N ASN A 174 -5.51 14.38 -10.55
CA ASN A 174 -4.63 15.48 -10.18
C ASN A 174 -3.66 15.89 -11.30
N ASN A 175 -3.89 15.43 -12.53
CA ASN A 175 -3.15 15.85 -13.73
C ASN A 175 -4.07 15.96 -14.95
N TYR A 176 -4.48 14.83 -15.56
CA TYR A 176 -5.26 14.85 -16.81
C TYR A 176 -6.62 15.56 -16.68
N TYR A 177 -7.34 15.35 -15.59
CA TYR A 177 -8.68 15.89 -15.33
C TYR A 177 -8.71 17.01 -14.28
N LEU A 178 -7.54 17.48 -13.82
CA LEU A 178 -7.41 18.47 -12.75
C LEU A 178 -8.24 19.74 -13.01
N VAL A 179 -8.20 20.23 -14.25
CA VAL A 179 -9.02 21.35 -14.72
C VAL A 179 -9.57 21.04 -16.11
N PRO A 180 -10.67 21.69 -16.53
CA PRO A 180 -11.09 21.66 -17.93
C PRO A 180 -9.94 22.06 -18.84
N TYR A 181 -9.62 21.22 -19.84
CA TYR A 181 -8.52 21.43 -20.78
C TYR A 181 -7.15 21.60 -20.11
N SER A 182 -6.85 20.77 -19.11
CA SER A 182 -5.51 20.65 -18.53
C SER A 182 -4.44 20.53 -19.62
N VAL A 183 -3.20 20.96 -19.32
CA VAL A 183 -2.06 20.82 -20.25
C VAL A 183 -1.98 19.39 -20.78
N ARG A 184 -2.15 18.41 -19.90
CA ARG A 184 -2.04 16.99 -20.23
C ARG A 184 -3.17 16.50 -21.14
N SER A 185 -4.42 16.89 -20.88
CA SER A 185 -5.57 16.54 -21.74
C SER A 185 -5.54 17.19 -23.13
N ARG A 186 -4.77 18.28 -23.29
CA ARG A 186 -4.53 18.93 -24.58
C ARG A 186 -3.38 18.32 -25.37
N GLU A 187 -2.44 17.69 -24.67
CA GLU A 187 -1.27 17.04 -25.25
C GLU A 187 -1.61 15.64 -25.78
N PHE A 188 -2.45 14.90 -25.05
CA PHE A 188 -2.79 13.51 -25.38
C PHE A 188 -4.29 13.29 -25.41
N ALA A 189 -4.76 12.48 -26.38
CA ALA A 189 -6.03 11.80 -26.24
C ALA A 189 -5.92 10.73 -25.13
N LEU A 190 -7.03 10.45 -24.45
CA LEU A 190 -7.03 9.56 -23.28
C LEU A 190 -6.37 8.19 -23.54
N PRO A 191 -6.62 7.47 -24.66
CA PRO A 191 -5.95 6.19 -24.90
C PRO A 191 -4.43 6.30 -25.00
N ASP A 192 -3.92 7.33 -25.67
CA ASP A 192 -2.47 7.57 -25.84
C ASP A 192 -1.83 7.95 -24.51
N TYR A 193 -2.54 8.75 -23.70
CA TYR A 193 -2.10 9.10 -22.35
C TYR A 193 -1.99 7.87 -21.44
N VAL A 194 -2.96 6.95 -21.50
CA VAL A 194 -2.91 5.71 -20.73
C VAL A 194 -1.72 4.85 -21.15
N GLN A 195 -1.45 4.73 -22.45
CA GLN A 195 -0.26 4.00 -22.93
C GLN A 195 1.04 4.62 -22.41
N PHE A 196 1.13 5.96 -22.42
CA PHE A 196 2.28 6.68 -21.89
C PHE A 196 2.48 6.42 -20.39
N ILE A 197 1.42 6.54 -19.57
CA ILE A 197 1.50 6.24 -18.13
C ILE A 197 1.92 4.80 -17.90
N ILE A 198 1.34 3.84 -18.62
CA ILE A 198 1.65 2.41 -18.46
C ILE A 198 3.12 2.13 -18.79
N PHE A 199 3.67 2.79 -19.82
CA PHE A 199 5.07 2.70 -20.16
C PHE A 199 5.99 3.23 -19.04
N GLU A 200 5.66 4.38 -18.45
CA GLU A 200 6.42 4.92 -17.31
C GLU A 200 6.28 4.04 -16.06
N TYR A 201 5.09 3.48 -15.80
CA TYR A 201 4.89 2.60 -14.65
C TYR A 201 5.72 1.32 -14.78
N LYS A 202 5.83 0.76 -15.99
CA LYS A 202 6.70 -0.40 -16.24
C LYS A 202 8.15 -0.13 -15.81
N LYS A 203 8.68 1.08 -16.06
CA LYS A 203 10.05 1.45 -15.64
C LYS A 203 10.18 1.50 -14.11
N ILE A 204 9.17 2.06 -13.42
CA ILE A 204 9.15 2.10 -11.95
C ILE A 204 9.14 0.69 -11.35
N LEU A 205 8.29 -0.20 -11.88
CA LEU A 205 8.23 -1.60 -11.41
C LEU A 205 9.53 -2.34 -11.70
N THR A 206 10.12 -2.14 -12.88
CA THR A 206 11.45 -2.69 -13.22
C THR A 206 12.50 -2.21 -12.21
N ARG A 207 12.51 -0.92 -11.88
CA ARG A 207 13.45 -0.37 -10.89
C ARG A 207 13.25 -0.96 -9.50
N LEU A 208 12.01 -1.18 -9.05
CA LEU A 208 11.76 -1.87 -7.77
C LEU A 208 12.35 -3.28 -7.76
N TYR A 209 12.21 -4.03 -8.86
CA TYR A 209 12.84 -5.35 -9.00
C TYR A 209 14.36 -5.27 -8.94
N ASP A 210 14.96 -4.31 -9.65
CA ASP A 210 16.42 -4.09 -9.65
C ASP A 210 16.94 -3.76 -8.23
N LEU A 211 16.13 -3.05 -7.44
CA LEU A 211 16.41 -2.74 -6.03
C LEU A 211 16.15 -3.91 -5.07
N GLY A 212 15.84 -5.11 -5.57
CA GLY A 212 15.73 -6.32 -4.75
C GLY A 212 14.29 -6.70 -4.35
N ALA A 213 13.26 -5.98 -4.79
CA ALA A 213 11.88 -6.39 -4.50
C ALA A 213 11.55 -7.73 -5.19
N ARG A 214 11.03 -8.70 -4.44
CA ARG A 214 10.66 -10.04 -4.97
C ARG A 214 9.21 -10.43 -4.73
N ARG A 215 8.48 -9.69 -3.91
CA ARG A 215 7.06 -9.90 -3.62
C ARG A 215 6.35 -8.56 -3.55
N VAL A 216 5.75 -8.15 -4.66
CA VAL A 216 5.22 -6.80 -4.84
C VAL A 216 3.73 -6.85 -5.15
N ILE A 217 2.93 -6.22 -4.30
CA ILE A 217 1.52 -5.95 -4.55
C ILE A 217 1.43 -4.61 -5.28
N VAL A 218 0.92 -4.64 -6.51
CA VAL A 218 0.69 -3.46 -7.34
C VAL A 218 -0.80 -3.17 -7.35
N THR A 219 -1.21 -2.03 -6.84
CA THR A 219 -2.62 -1.64 -6.84
C THR A 219 -2.99 -0.95 -8.14
N GLY A 220 -4.04 -1.44 -8.81
CA GLY A 220 -4.71 -0.69 -9.88
C GLY A 220 -5.49 0.50 -9.33
N THR A 221 -6.05 1.33 -10.20
CA THR A 221 -6.89 2.44 -9.75
C THR A 221 -8.24 1.92 -9.25
N GLY A 222 -8.79 2.59 -8.24
CA GLY A 222 -10.19 2.47 -7.87
C GLY A 222 -11.13 3.04 -8.94
N PRO A 223 -12.45 3.09 -8.66
CA PRO A 223 -13.43 3.69 -9.57
C PRO A 223 -13.34 5.22 -9.47
N LEU A 224 -12.45 5.81 -10.26
CA LEU A 224 -12.08 7.23 -10.19
C LEU A 224 -13.30 8.17 -10.27
N GLY A 225 -14.28 7.83 -11.12
CA GLY A 225 -15.49 8.64 -11.27
C GLY A 225 -16.44 8.59 -10.07
N CYS A 226 -16.24 7.64 -9.15
CA CYS A 226 -17.03 7.49 -7.93
C CYS A 226 -16.34 8.11 -6.69
N VAL A 227 -15.18 8.74 -6.86
CA VAL A 227 -14.50 9.43 -5.76
C VAL A 227 -15.38 10.61 -5.30
N PRO A 228 -15.60 10.81 -3.99
CA PRO A 228 -16.51 11.85 -3.50
C PRO A 228 -16.22 13.27 -4.03
N ALA A 229 -14.95 13.65 -4.14
CA ALA A 229 -14.55 14.93 -4.72
C ALA A 229 -14.96 15.06 -6.21
N GLU A 230 -14.80 14.00 -6.98
CA GLU A 230 -15.22 13.96 -8.40
C GLU A 230 -16.74 13.96 -8.54
N LEU A 231 -17.45 13.24 -7.66
CA LEU A 231 -18.92 13.27 -7.63
C LEU A 231 -19.43 14.68 -7.33
N ALA A 232 -18.84 15.37 -6.35
CA ALA A 232 -19.24 16.72 -5.97
C ALA A 232 -19.12 17.74 -7.11
N VAL A 233 -18.13 17.55 -8.00
CA VAL A 233 -17.87 18.47 -9.11
C VAL A 233 -18.58 18.05 -10.41
N ARG A 234 -18.70 16.75 -10.66
CA ARG A 234 -19.09 16.22 -11.98
C ARG A 234 -20.44 15.52 -11.99
N SER A 235 -21.00 15.18 -10.83
CA SER A 235 -22.25 14.44 -10.74
C SER A 235 -23.39 15.34 -10.29
N ARG A 236 -24.55 15.22 -10.96
CA ARG A 236 -25.79 15.93 -10.59
C ARG A 236 -26.80 15.02 -9.89
N ASP A 237 -26.70 13.72 -10.12
CA ASP A 237 -27.64 12.69 -9.65
C ASP A 237 -26.96 11.66 -8.74
N GLY A 238 -25.67 11.86 -8.40
CA GLY A 238 -24.87 10.94 -7.61
C GLY A 238 -24.26 9.79 -8.40
N SER A 239 -24.48 9.71 -9.73
CA SER A 239 -23.82 8.74 -10.59
C SER A 239 -22.33 9.02 -10.76
N CYS A 240 -21.53 7.98 -10.94
CA CYS A 240 -20.09 8.12 -11.16
C CYS A 240 -19.78 8.81 -12.49
N ALA A 241 -18.77 9.69 -12.49
CA ALA A 241 -18.38 10.44 -13.67
C ALA A 241 -17.82 9.52 -14.77
N ALA A 242 -18.53 9.43 -15.91
CA ALA A 242 -18.25 8.47 -16.97
C ALA A 242 -16.83 8.57 -17.57
N GLU A 243 -16.31 9.79 -17.77
CA GLU A 243 -14.98 9.99 -18.37
C GLU A 243 -13.83 9.50 -17.47
N LEU A 244 -13.99 9.61 -16.15
CA LEU A 244 -13.04 9.09 -15.17
C LEU A 244 -13.17 7.57 -15.02
N MET A 245 -14.39 7.03 -15.14
CA MET A 245 -14.60 5.58 -15.21
C MET A 245 -13.91 4.99 -16.44
N LYS A 246 -14.06 5.62 -17.60
CA LYS A 246 -13.39 5.23 -18.84
C LYS A 246 -11.87 5.24 -18.71
N ALA A 247 -11.30 6.20 -17.98
CA ALA A 247 -9.86 6.23 -17.72
C ALA A 247 -9.39 5.00 -16.92
N ALA A 248 -10.10 4.66 -15.84
CA ALA A 248 -9.82 3.47 -15.05
C ALA A 248 -9.98 2.16 -15.88
N ASP A 249 -11.02 2.09 -16.71
CA ASP A 249 -11.32 0.93 -17.57
C ASP A 249 -10.27 0.73 -18.67
N LEU A 250 -9.62 1.80 -19.13
CA LEU A 250 -8.49 1.72 -20.06
C LEU A 250 -7.18 1.36 -19.35
N PHE A 251 -6.95 1.90 -18.15
CA PHE A 251 -5.69 1.76 -17.41
C PHE A 251 -5.53 0.38 -16.76
N ASN A 252 -6.52 -0.07 -16.00
CA ASN A 252 -6.41 -1.28 -15.17
C ASN A 252 -6.09 -2.56 -15.97
N PRO A 253 -6.72 -2.84 -17.12
CA PRO A 253 -6.37 -4.01 -17.93
C PRO A 253 -4.94 -3.95 -18.47
N GLN A 254 -4.46 -2.76 -18.86
CA GLN A 254 -3.09 -2.57 -19.35
C GLN A 254 -2.06 -2.74 -18.24
N LEU A 255 -2.37 -2.32 -17.00
CA LEU A 255 -1.54 -2.59 -15.83
C LEU A 255 -1.36 -4.09 -15.59
N VAL A 256 -2.47 -4.85 -15.65
CA VAL A 256 -2.42 -6.32 -15.53
C VAL A 256 -1.57 -6.93 -16.64
N HIS A 257 -1.67 -6.41 -17.86
CA HIS A 257 -0.88 -6.89 -18.99
C HIS A 257 0.62 -6.65 -18.77
N ILE A 258 1.05 -5.43 -18.43
CA ILE A 258 2.47 -5.14 -18.24
C ILE A 258 3.07 -5.90 -17.05
N VAL A 259 2.28 -6.17 -16.00
CA VAL A 259 2.72 -6.98 -14.86
C VAL A 259 2.94 -8.42 -15.28
N ARG A 260 2.02 -9.01 -16.06
CA ARG A 260 2.20 -10.36 -16.61
C ARG A 260 3.45 -10.44 -17.49
N ASP A 261 3.67 -9.43 -18.33
CA ASP A 261 4.84 -9.37 -19.21
C ASP A 261 6.13 -9.24 -18.40
N LEU A 262 6.17 -8.41 -17.36
CA LEU A 262 7.31 -8.28 -16.46
C LEU A 262 7.62 -9.60 -15.75
N ASN A 263 6.63 -10.26 -15.15
CA ASN A 263 6.83 -11.57 -14.50
C ASN A 263 7.34 -12.62 -15.50
N SER A 264 6.81 -12.62 -16.73
CA SER A 264 7.26 -13.52 -17.79
C SER A 264 8.71 -13.25 -18.21
N GLN A 265 9.12 -11.99 -18.30
CA GLN A 265 10.50 -11.59 -18.61
C GLN A 265 11.47 -11.93 -17.48
N ILE A 266 11.02 -11.81 -16.23
CA ILE A 266 11.80 -12.17 -15.03
C ILE A 266 11.90 -13.70 -14.86
N GLY A 267 10.89 -14.44 -15.33
CA GLY A 267 10.77 -15.88 -15.12
C GLY A 267 10.26 -16.27 -13.72
N SER A 268 9.60 -15.34 -13.00
CA SER A 268 8.95 -15.63 -11.72
C SER A 268 7.82 -14.64 -11.41
N ASP A 269 6.86 -15.06 -10.57
CA ASP A 269 5.73 -14.23 -10.13
C ASP A 269 6.15 -13.27 -9.02
N VAL A 270 6.82 -12.18 -9.40
CA VAL A 270 7.26 -11.11 -8.48
C VAL A 270 6.14 -10.14 -8.17
N PHE A 271 5.39 -9.75 -9.19
CA PHE A 271 4.37 -8.70 -9.13
C PHE A 271 2.97 -9.30 -9.20
N THR A 272 2.09 -8.89 -8.28
CA THR A 272 0.68 -9.28 -8.26
C THR A 272 -0.18 -8.03 -8.28
N VAL A 273 -1.14 -7.95 -9.21
CA VAL A 273 -2.07 -6.82 -9.28
C VAL A 273 -3.25 -7.02 -8.35
N ALA A 274 -3.46 -6.08 -7.43
CA ALA A 274 -4.69 -5.96 -6.67
C ALA A 274 -5.72 -5.12 -7.44
N ASN A 275 -6.88 -5.71 -7.70
CA ASN A 275 -7.97 -5.07 -8.45
C ASN A 275 -8.79 -4.16 -7.53
N ALA A 276 -8.26 -2.96 -7.28
CA ALA A 276 -8.91 -1.95 -6.45
C ALA A 276 -10.30 -1.58 -6.95
N GLN A 277 -10.50 -1.44 -8.27
CA GLN A 277 -11.80 -1.08 -8.85
C GLN A 277 -12.90 -2.08 -8.48
N ARG A 278 -12.65 -3.38 -8.66
CA ARG A 278 -13.61 -4.43 -8.29
C ARG A 278 -13.86 -4.45 -6.79
N MET A 279 -12.79 -4.38 -5.98
CA MET A 279 -12.93 -4.31 -4.52
C MET A 279 -13.81 -3.15 -4.08
N HIS A 280 -13.73 -2.02 -4.80
CA HIS A 280 -14.58 -0.89 -4.49
C HIS A 280 -16.04 -1.13 -4.90
N PHE A 281 -16.28 -1.63 -6.10
CA PHE A 281 -17.64 -1.90 -6.57
C PHE A 281 -18.36 -2.97 -5.77
N ASP A 282 -17.66 -3.98 -5.27
CA ASP A 282 -18.26 -5.00 -4.42
C ASP A 282 -18.83 -4.36 -3.14
N TYR A 283 -18.14 -3.41 -2.49
CA TYR A 283 -18.70 -2.70 -1.34
C TYR A 283 -19.79 -1.68 -1.71
N ILE A 284 -19.66 -0.99 -2.85
CA ILE A 284 -20.67 -0.01 -3.31
C ILE A 284 -21.99 -0.73 -3.63
N SER A 285 -21.90 -1.87 -4.29
CA SER A 285 -23.07 -2.63 -4.77
C SER A 285 -23.73 -3.47 -3.67
N ASN A 286 -22.99 -3.88 -2.64
CA ASN A 286 -23.53 -4.68 -1.55
C ASN A 286 -22.97 -4.29 -0.18
N PRO A 287 -23.22 -3.05 0.29
CA PRO A 287 -22.63 -2.55 1.54
C PRO A 287 -23.01 -3.39 2.77
N GLN A 288 -24.16 -4.08 2.74
CA GLN A 288 -24.59 -4.95 3.84
C GLN A 288 -23.72 -6.20 3.99
N ALA A 289 -23.24 -6.81 2.89
CA ALA A 289 -22.39 -8.00 2.93
C ALA A 289 -20.99 -7.72 3.53
N TYR A 290 -20.55 -6.48 3.40
CA TYR A 290 -19.28 -6.03 3.96
C TYR A 290 -19.46 -5.50 5.39
N GLY A 291 -20.71 -5.35 5.87
CA GLY A 291 -20.99 -4.50 7.01
C GLY A 291 -20.43 -3.09 6.75
N ASN A 292 -20.36 -2.23 7.75
CA ASN A 292 -19.73 -0.92 7.57
C ASN A 292 -18.17 -1.01 7.39
N CYS A 293 -17.61 -2.10 6.82
CA CYS A 293 -16.19 -2.48 6.89
C CYS A 293 -15.62 -3.26 5.69
N ILE A 294 -14.39 -2.96 5.29
CA ILE A 294 -13.72 -3.51 4.09
C ILE A 294 -13.18 -4.94 4.34
N LYS A 295 -13.88 -6.00 3.88
CA LYS A 295 -13.38 -7.41 3.88
C LYS A 295 -12.55 -7.80 2.64
N LEU A 296 -12.64 -7.05 1.55
CA LEU A 296 -12.08 -7.44 0.24
C LEU A 296 -10.59 -7.20 0.05
N LEU A 297 -10.07 -6.11 0.63
CA LEU A 297 -8.65 -5.79 0.58
C LEU A 297 -7.83 -6.95 1.13
N LEU A 298 -8.26 -7.47 2.28
CA LEU A 298 -7.67 -8.65 2.91
C LEU A 298 -7.67 -9.85 1.97
N GLN A 299 -8.80 -10.18 1.33
CA GLN A 299 -8.92 -11.37 0.47
C GLN A 299 -7.95 -11.39 -0.74
N GLN A 300 -7.61 -10.24 -1.33
CA GLN A 300 -6.60 -10.18 -2.39
C GLN A 300 -5.16 -10.15 -1.86
N ILE A 301 -4.93 -9.56 -0.67
CA ILE A 301 -3.67 -9.69 0.06
C ILE A 301 -3.39 -11.18 0.33
N PHE A 302 -4.39 -11.97 0.74
CA PHE A 302 -4.26 -13.41 0.94
C PHE A 302 -3.80 -14.18 -0.29
N ILE A 303 -4.41 -13.90 -1.46
CA ILE A 303 -3.97 -14.49 -2.73
C ILE A 303 -2.51 -14.13 -3.04
N ALA A 304 -2.09 -12.89 -2.73
CA ALA A 304 -0.71 -12.45 -2.90
C ALA A 304 0.26 -13.00 -1.82
N LEU A 305 -0.24 -13.42 -0.66
CA LEU A 305 0.53 -13.99 0.45
C LEU A 305 0.58 -15.52 0.44
N ASN A 306 -0.19 -16.21 -0.42
CA ASN A 306 -0.43 -17.67 -0.39
C ASN A 306 -1.07 -18.18 0.91
N ASP A 307 -1.65 -17.28 1.70
CA ASP A 307 -2.34 -17.63 2.94
C ASP A 307 -3.85 -17.75 2.64
N GLY A 308 -4.52 -18.76 3.21
CA GLY A 308 -5.97 -18.97 3.07
C GLY A 308 -6.80 -18.20 4.10
N GLU A 309 -8.05 -17.87 3.71
CA GLU A 309 -9.19 -17.23 4.41
C GLU A 309 -9.02 -16.01 5.37
N PRO A 310 -9.86 -14.96 5.24
CA PRO A 310 -9.85 -13.75 6.09
C PRO A 310 -10.43 -13.93 7.51
N PRO A 311 -9.91 -13.23 8.53
CA PRO A 311 -10.42 -13.27 9.89
C PRO A 311 -11.52 -12.22 10.12
N GLY A 312 -12.37 -12.48 11.11
CA GLY A 312 -13.64 -11.78 11.34
C GLY A 312 -13.59 -10.40 12.01
N ARG A 313 -12.52 -9.60 11.89
CA ARG A 313 -12.51 -8.22 12.45
C ARG A 313 -13.16 -7.21 11.49
N HIS A 314 -13.95 -6.32 12.07
CA HIS A 314 -14.70 -5.26 11.37
C HIS A 314 -13.97 -3.91 11.54
N TYR A 315 -13.45 -3.33 10.45
CA TYR A 315 -12.79 -2.01 10.41
C TYR A 315 -13.64 -0.97 9.65
N ARG A 316 -14.06 0.14 10.28
CA ARG A 316 -14.72 1.25 9.58
C ARG A 316 -13.68 2.11 8.86
N PHE A 317 -13.86 2.31 7.55
CA PHE A 317 -12.97 3.11 6.71
C PHE A 317 -13.71 4.28 6.09
N HIS A 318 -13.17 5.47 6.26
CA HIS A 318 -13.52 6.64 5.47
C HIS A 318 -12.23 7.27 4.97
N ILE A 319 -12.03 7.24 3.64
CA ILE A 319 -10.96 8.00 2.99
C ILE A 319 -11.38 9.47 3.05
N VAL A 320 -10.56 10.30 3.69
CA VAL A 320 -10.79 11.74 3.74
C VAL A 320 -9.96 12.36 2.61
N PRO A 321 -10.58 13.01 1.63
CA PRO A 321 -9.85 13.63 0.53
C PRO A 321 -8.92 14.73 1.05
N ALA A 322 -7.74 14.84 0.43
CA ALA A 322 -6.88 16.01 0.58
C ALA A 322 -7.57 17.17 -0.14
N ASP A 323 -8.31 17.99 0.59
CA ASP A 323 -8.89 19.23 0.09
C ASP A 323 -7.80 20.21 -0.40
#